data_AF-A0A352TAU0-F1
#
_entry.id   AF-A0A352TAU0-F1
#
_cell.length_a   1.000
_cell.length_b   1.000
_cell.length_c   1.000
_cell.angle_alpha   90.00
_cell.angle_beta   90.00
_cell.angle_gamma   90.00
#
_symmetry.space_group_name_H-M   'P 1'
#
loop_
_entity.id
_entity.type
_entity.pdbx_description
1 polymer ?
#
loop_
_entity_poly.entity_id
_entity_poly.type
_entity_poly.pdbx_seq_one_letter_code
_entity_poly.pdbx_strand_id
1 'polypeptide(L)'
;KSHYYSPELDFYNFPYAFGQLFATGLYAQSKIQGPSFADTYRQLLSYTVTNSCEEVCKKAGFDITTTDFWQSGIDIYAKEIEMFKAYVEKL
;
A
#
# COMPACT_ATOMS: atom_id res chain seq x y z
N LYS A 1 13.71 13.51 -15.77
CA LYS A 1 14.60 12.37 -15.45
C LYS A 1 14.80 11.55 -16.72
N SER A 2 15.96 10.94 -16.92
CA SER A 2 16.33 10.25 -18.18
C SER A 2 15.36 9.13 -18.58
N HIS A 3 14.75 8.44 -17.61
CA HIS A 3 13.83 7.34 -17.86
C HIS A 3 12.48 7.72 -18.49
N TYR A 4 12.11 9.00 -18.57
CA TYR A 4 10.86 9.43 -19.23
C TYR A 4 10.92 9.37 -20.76
N TYR A 5 12.12 9.19 -21.33
CA TYR A 5 12.35 9.22 -22.78
C TYR A 5 12.99 7.93 -23.28
N SER A 6 12.95 6.87 -22.47
CA SER A 6 13.49 5.55 -22.81
C SER A 6 12.34 4.55 -22.84
N PRO A 7 12.01 3.96 -24.01
CA PRO A 7 10.98 2.93 -24.13
C PRO A 7 11.23 1.70 -23.24
N GLU A 8 12.49 1.43 -22.89
CA GLU A 8 12.88 0.34 -21.98
C GLU A 8 12.50 0.63 -20.51
N LEU A 9 12.15 1.88 -20.18
CA LEU A 9 11.90 2.35 -18.82
C LEU A 9 10.47 2.91 -18.64
N ASP A 10 9.56 2.63 -19.59
CA ASP A 10 8.18 3.11 -19.60
C ASP A 10 7.44 2.84 -18.27
N PHE A 11 7.77 1.73 -17.59
CA PHE A 11 7.16 1.34 -16.31
C PHE A 11 8.08 1.49 -15.10
N TYR A 12 9.26 2.11 -15.23
CA TYR A 12 10.25 2.17 -14.15
C TYR A 12 9.70 2.78 -12.84
N ASN A 13 8.82 3.78 -12.96
CA ASN A 13 8.24 4.44 -11.78
C ASN A 13 7.06 3.68 -11.18
N PHE A 14 6.45 2.75 -11.91
CA PHE A 14 5.26 2.04 -11.46
C PHE A 14 5.53 1.21 -10.18
N PRO A 15 6.59 0.39 -10.08
CA PRO A 15 6.90 -0.35 -8.86
C PRO A 15 7.09 0.52 -7.62
N TYR A 16 7.60 1.75 -7.77
CA TYR A 16 7.75 2.68 -6.65
C TYR A 16 6.41 3.20 -6.16
N ALA A 17 5.54 3.65 -7.08
CA ALA A 17 4.21 4.13 -6.73
C ALA A 17 3.34 3.00 -6.15
N PHE A 18 3.34 1.85 -6.83
CA PHE A 18 2.64 0.64 -6.37
C PHE A 18 3.17 0.21 -5.01
N GLY A 19 4.49 0.06 -4.84
CA GLY A 19 5.10 -0.39 -3.60
C GLY A 19 4.78 0.52 -2.42
N GLN A 20 4.86 1.84 -2.60
CA GLN A 20 4.52 2.81 -1.54
C GLN A 20 3.05 2.70 -1.13
N LEU A 21 2.13 2.71 -2.11
CA LEU A 21 0.69 2.66 -1.84
C LEU A 21 0.26 1.30 -1.29
N PHE A 22 0.89 0.23 -1.76
CA PHE A 22 0.62 -1.13 -1.29
C PHE A 22 1.10 -1.29 0.15
N ALA A 23 2.29 -0.82 0.47
CA ALA A 23 2.82 -0.84 1.84
C ALA A 23 1.92 -0.08 2.81
N THR A 24 1.42 1.11 2.44
CA THR A 24 0.49 1.84 3.32
C THR A 24 -0.90 1.25 3.36
N GLY A 25 -1.40 0.65 2.27
CA GLY A 25 -2.63 -0.15 2.29
C GLY A 25 -2.53 -1.33 3.26
N LEU A 26 -1.42 -2.08 3.22
CA LEU A 26 -1.13 -3.14 4.19
C LEU A 26 -1.03 -2.61 5.62
N TYR A 27 -0.42 -1.45 5.82
CA TYR A 27 -0.39 -0.81 7.13
C TYR A 27 -1.79 -0.42 7.62
N ALA A 28 -2.65 0.12 6.76
CA ALA A 28 -4.05 0.38 7.09
C ALA A 28 -4.79 -0.91 7.48
N GLN A 29 -4.59 -2.01 6.75
CA GLN A 29 -5.13 -3.33 7.12
C GLN A 29 -4.60 -3.81 8.47
N SER A 30 -3.33 -3.56 8.79
CA SER A 30 -2.74 -3.90 10.09
C SER A 30 -3.41 -3.17 11.26
N LYS A 31 -3.87 -1.93 11.05
CA LYS A 31 -4.62 -1.17 12.07
C LYS A 31 -6.02 -1.72 12.28
N ILE A 32 -6.66 -2.28 11.24
CA ILE A 32 -7.99 -2.88 11.30
C ILE A 32 -7.93 -4.26 11.97
N GLN A 33 -7.00 -5.12 11.53
CA GLN A 33 -6.88 -6.51 11.99
C GLN A 33 -6.10 -6.63 13.32
N GLY A 34 -5.32 -5.61 13.69
CA GLY A 34 -4.54 -5.60 14.91
C GLY A 34 -3.48 -6.72 14.95
N PRO A 35 -3.24 -7.37 16.10
CA PRO A 35 -2.21 -8.39 16.25
C PRO A 35 -2.33 -9.58 15.28
N SER A 36 -3.54 -9.91 14.83
CA SER A 36 -3.79 -11.01 13.89
C SER A 36 -3.21 -10.77 12.49
N PHE A 37 -2.92 -9.50 12.15
CA PHE A 37 -2.35 -9.14 10.85
C PHE A 37 -1.01 -9.81 10.57
N ALA A 38 -0.24 -10.18 11.60
CA ALA A 38 1.03 -10.88 11.41
C ALA A 38 0.85 -12.23 10.68
N ASP A 39 -0.24 -12.94 10.94
CA ASP A 39 -0.58 -14.18 10.22
C ASP A 39 -1.01 -13.90 8.79
N THR A 40 -1.88 -12.89 8.60
CA THR A 40 -2.29 -12.41 7.27
C THR A 40 -1.09 -12.03 6.41
N TYR A 41 -0.12 -11.31 6.98
CA TYR A 41 1.09 -10.90 6.27
C TYR A 41 2.00 -12.08 5.92
N ARG A 42 2.15 -13.07 6.82
CA ARG A 42 2.86 -14.33 6.52
C ARG A 42 2.21 -15.07 5.36
N GLN A 43 0.88 -15.19 5.37
CA GLN A 43 0.13 -15.85 4.31
C GLN A 43 0.32 -15.12 2.98
N LEU A 44 0.20 -13.79 2.97
CA LEU A 44 0.47 -12.95 1.81
C LEU A 44 1.84 -13.24 1.20
N LEU A 45 2.90 -13.15 2.02
CA LEU A 45 4.28 -13.39 1.58
C LEU A 45 4.47 -14.79 1.00
N SER A 46 3.85 -15.81 1.59
CA SER A 46 3.96 -17.20 1.14
C SER A 46 3.43 -17.45 -0.29
N TYR A 47 2.51 -16.60 -0.79
CA TYR A 47 1.93 -16.74 -2.12
C TYR A 47 2.54 -15.81 -3.18
N THR A 48 3.37 -14.83 -2.78
CA THR A 48 3.91 -13.80 -3.70
C THR A 48 4.70 -14.33 -4.89
N VAL A 49 5.30 -15.51 -4.76
CA VAL A 49 6.19 -16.11 -5.77
C VAL A 49 5.47 -16.95 -6.81
N THR A 50 4.22 -17.34 -6.57
CA THR A 50 3.47 -18.31 -7.41
C THR A 50 2.12 -17.80 -7.90
N ASN A 51 1.69 -16.60 -7.49
CA ASN A 51 0.37 -16.05 -7.79
C ASN A 51 0.46 -14.59 -8.26
N SER A 52 -0.61 -14.11 -8.92
CA SER A 52 -0.72 -12.70 -9.26
C SER A 52 -0.90 -11.83 -8.00
N CYS A 53 -0.62 -10.53 -8.10
CA CYS A 53 -0.80 -9.61 -6.98
C CYS A 53 -2.27 -9.63 -6.47
N GLU A 54 -3.23 -9.67 -7.39
CA GLU A 54 -4.66 -9.71 -7.10
C GLU A 54 -5.05 -10.99 -6.37
N GLU A 55 -4.56 -12.15 -6.82
CA GLU A 55 -4.82 -13.44 -6.18
C GLU A 55 -4.22 -13.51 -4.78
N VAL A 56 -2.97 -13.06 -4.62
CA VAL A 56 -2.26 -13.02 -3.34
C VAL A 56 -3.04 -12.18 -2.33
N CYS A 57 -3.46 -10.98 -2.72
CA CYS A 57 -4.20 -10.09 -1.84
C CYS A 57 -5.59 -10.64 -1.50
N LYS A 58 -6.31 -11.20 -2.49
CA LYS A 58 -7.61 -11.83 -2.24
C LYS A 58 -7.50 -12.98 -1.25
N LYS A 59 -6.47 -13.82 -1.35
CA LYS A 59 -6.18 -14.89 -0.38
C LYS A 59 -5.87 -14.36 1.02
N ALA A 60 -5.28 -13.17 1.12
CA ALA A 60 -5.00 -12.47 2.37
C ALA A 60 -6.20 -11.66 2.92
N GLY A 61 -7.36 -11.73 2.25
CA GLY A 61 -8.62 -11.15 2.74
C GLY A 61 -8.89 -9.71 2.30
N PHE A 62 -8.22 -9.18 1.28
CA PHE A 62 -8.50 -7.85 0.72
C PHE A 62 -8.32 -7.80 -0.81
N ASP A 63 -8.97 -6.85 -1.47
CA ASP A 63 -8.99 -6.76 -2.94
C ASP A 63 -8.31 -5.47 -3.44
N ILE A 64 -7.11 -5.61 -4.00
CA ILE A 64 -6.33 -4.50 -4.56
C ILE A 64 -6.87 -4.00 -5.92
N THR A 65 -7.86 -4.66 -6.51
CA THR A 65 -8.54 -4.15 -7.71
C THR A 65 -9.60 -3.10 -7.38
N THR A 66 -9.91 -2.92 -6.10
CA THR A 66 -10.88 -1.93 -5.61
C THR A 66 -10.19 -0.65 -5.19
N THR A 67 -10.87 0.48 -5.37
CA THR A 67 -10.39 1.79 -4.91
C THR A 67 -10.25 1.86 -3.40
N ASP A 68 -11.09 1.12 -2.66
CA ASP A 68 -11.17 1.18 -1.20
C ASP A 68 -9.86 0.75 -0.53
N PHE A 69 -9.19 -0.27 -1.07
CA PHE A 69 -7.88 -0.68 -0.57
C PHE A 69 -6.87 0.48 -0.65
N TRP A 70 -6.77 1.12 -1.81
CA TRP A 70 -5.83 2.22 -2.04
C TRP A 70 -6.19 3.47 -1.24
N GLN A 71 -7.48 3.79 -1.17
CA GLN A 71 -7.97 4.91 -0.36
C GLN A 71 -7.63 4.73 1.11
N SER A 72 -7.74 3.51 1.65
CA SER A 72 -7.38 3.23 3.04
C SER A 72 -5.91 3.55 3.36
N GLY A 73 -5.00 3.34 2.40
CA GLY A 73 -3.59 3.71 2.54
C GLY A 73 -3.36 5.22 2.42
N ILE A 74 -4.10 5.91 1.55
CA ILE A 74 -4.04 7.38 1.39
C ILE A 74 -4.55 8.10 2.65
N ASP A 75 -5.61 7.57 3.26
CA ASP A 75 -6.21 8.14 4.47
C ASP A 75 -5.25 8.17 5.67
N ILE A 76 -4.23 7.29 5.70
CA ILE A 76 -3.16 7.34 6.69
C ILE A 76 -2.39 8.66 6.56
N TYR A 77 -1.95 9.01 5.35
CA TYR A 77 -1.22 10.25 5.12
C TYR A 77 -2.09 11.47 5.36
N ALA A 78 -3.37 11.43 4.95
CA ALA A 78 -4.30 12.52 5.22
C ALA A 78 -4.40 12.82 6.73
N LYS A 79 -4.50 11.78 7.56
CA LYS A 79 -4.51 11.91 9.03
C LYS A 79 -3.19 12.45 9.57
N GLU A 80 -2.06 12.00 9.06
CA GLU A 80 -0.73 12.51 9.46
C GLU A 80 -0.54 13.98 9.10
N ILE A 81 -1.05 14.41 7.94
CA ILE A 81 -1.03 15.82 7.51
C ILE A 81 -1.90 16.68 8.43
N GLU A 82 -3.11 16.23 8.78
CA GLU A 82 -3.96 16.96 9.72
C GLU A 82 -3.32 17.04 11.12
N MET A 83 -2.67 15.97 11.57
CA MET A 83 -1.91 15.97 12.81
C MET A 83 -0.76 16.99 12.77
N PHE A 84 -0.01 17.03 11.66
CA PHE A 84 1.07 18.00 11.47
C PHE A 84 0.55 19.44 11.50
N LYS A 85 -0.54 19.75 10.80
CA LYS A 85 -1.17 21.09 10.81
C LYS A 85 -1.57 21.51 12.23
N ALA A 86 -2.20 20.62 12.98
CA ALA A 86 -2.60 20.88 14.36
C ALA A 86 -1.42 21.10 15.31
N TYR A 87 -0.24 20.55 15.03
CA TYR A 87 0.98 20.85 15.79
C TYR A 87 1.54 22.22 15.45
N VAL A 88 1.55 22.60 14.17
CA VAL A 88 2.04 23.90 13.72
C VAL A 88 1.19 25.04 14.29
N GLU A 89 -0.12 24.90 14.38
CA GLU A 89 -1.02 25.91 14.96
C GLU A 89 -0.83 26.13 16.48
N LYS A 90 -0.16 25.20 17.17
CA LYS A 90 0.11 25.27 18.61
C LYS A 90 1.47 25.90 18.94
N LEU A 91 2.31 26.13 17.93
CA LEU A 91 3.58 26.85 18.05
C LEU A 91 3.35 28.36 18.00
#